data_AF-A0A2V5RXI6-F1
#
_entry.id   AF-A0A2V5RXI6-F1
#
_cell.length_a   1.000
_cell.length_b   1.000
_cell.length_c   1.000
_cell.angle_alpha   90.00
_cell.angle_beta   90.00
_cell.angle_gamma   90.00
#
_symmetry.space_group_name_H-M   'P 1'
#
loop_
_entity.id
_entity.type
_entity.pdbx_description
1 polymer ?
#
loop_
_entity_poly.entity_id
_entity_poly.type
_entity_poly.pdbx_seq_one_letter_code
_entity_poly.pdbx_strand_id
1 'polypeptide(L)'
;MLHIVKSDNSQKSATALALSSQKAPHRARVSGYNMSSKIDTREFSITDYDAAVQVWQRVEGVEIAEGDDRKGIAAFLARNPNLSRVAIDGPAIVGVALCGDDGRRGHIYHLAVDPAYQGRGLGKRLLDECLDGLRRAGVQRVIILVAGDNRRGAEFWKRYGWEEISGAVPMGIDV
;
A
#
# COMPACT_ATOMS: atom_id res chain seq x y z
N MET A 1 -13.81 -3.74 -8.92
CA MET A 1 -14.33 -4.61 -7.85
C MET A 1 -13.56 -4.23 -6.60
N LEU A 2 -14.18 -3.48 -5.68
CA LEU A 2 -13.58 -3.11 -4.40
C LEU A 2 -14.17 -4.05 -3.36
N HIS A 3 -13.33 -4.87 -2.72
CA HIS A 3 -13.73 -5.66 -1.56
C HIS A 3 -12.78 -5.34 -0.42
N ILE A 4 -13.31 -4.74 0.63
CA ILE A 4 -12.77 -4.88 1.98
C ILE A 4 -13.80 -5.78 2.68
N VAL A 5 -13.57 -7.09 2.62
CA VAL A 5 -14.32 -8.06 3.41
C VAL A 5 -13.33 -8.68 4.39
N LYS A 6 -13.56 -8.44 5.68
CA LYS A 6 -12.86 -9.12 6.75
C LYS A 6 -13.05 -10.62 6.59
N SER A 7 -11.97 -11.38 6.50
CA SER A 7 -12.00 -12.79 6.91
C SER A 7 -11.83 -12.85 8.43
N ASP A 8 -12.83 -13.39 9.13
CA ASP A 8 -12.78 -13.67 10.56
C ASP A 8 -11.74 -14.77 10.80
N ASN A 9 -10.58 -14.40 11.36
CA ASN A 9 -9.57 -15.36 11.78
C ASN A 9 -9.44 -15.33 13.31
N SER A 10 -10.45 -15.89 13.97
CA SER A 10 -10.38 -16.22 15.38
C SER A 10 -9.73 -17.61 15.58
N GLN A 11 -8.76 -17.65 16.50
CA GLN A 11 -8.01 -18.80 17.06
C GLN A 11 -6.62 -19.11 16.45
N LYS A 12 -5.55 -18.70 17.14
CA LYS A 12 -4.83 -19.57 18.11
C LYS A 12 -3.74 -18.81 18.88
N SER A 13 -3.63 -19.20 20.15
CA SER A 13 -2.90 -18.57 21.25
C SER A 13 -1.43 -19.02 21.35
N ALA A 14 -0.72 -18.30 22.22
CA ALA A 14 0.72 -18.25 22.50
C ALA A 14 1.32 -19.44 23.24
N THR A 15 2.67 -19.56 23.16
CA THR A 15 3.53 -19.95 24.29
C THR A 15 4.93 -19.32 24.16
N ALA A 16 5.47 -18.82 25.28
CA ALA A 16 6.79 -18.19 25.43
C ALA A 16 7.72 -19.00 26.36
N LEU A 17 8.96 -18.50 26.50
CA LEU A 17 10.13 -18.92 27.33
C LEU A 17 11.13 -19.88 26.64
N ALA A 18 12.46 -19.74 26.74
CA ALA A 18 13.31 -19.05 27.71
C ALA A 18 14.65 -18.54 27.13
N LEU A 19 15.29 -17.64 27.88
CA LEU A 19 16.60 -17.01 27.65
C LEU A 19 17.80 -17.97 27.71
N SER A 20 18.87 -17.66 26.97
CA SER A 20 20.23 -17.69 27.52
C SER A 20 21.16 -16.69 26.82
N SER A 21 21.90 -15.94 27.64
CA SER A 21 22.93 -14.96 27.27
C SER A 21 24.23 -15.64 26.84
N GLN A 22 24.96 -15.03 25.89
CA GLN A 22 26.42 -14.99 25.92
C GLN A 22 26.98 -13.84 25.04
N LYS A 23 28.07 -13.23 25.53
CA LYS A 23 28.63 -11.92 25.16
C LYS A 23 29.41 -11.92 23.83
N ALA A 24 29.38 -10.77 23.17
CA ALA A 24 30.09 -10.40 21.95
C ALA A 24 31.61 -10.14 22.16
N PRO A 25 32.41 -10.16 21.07
CA PRO A 25 33.65 -9.40 21.00
C PRO A 25 33.61 -8.24 19.98
N HIS A 26 34.10 -7.10 20.46
CA HIS A 26 34.85 -6.01 19.82
C HIS A 26 34.60 -5.55 18.35
N ARG A 27 34.18 -4.28 18.29
CA ARG A 27 34.18 -3.29 17.19
C ARG A 27 35.28 -3.45 16.13
N ALA A 28 34.85 -3.49 14.88
CA ALA A 28 35.52 -2.81 13.77
C ALA A 28 34.70 -1.58 13.37
N ARG A 29 35.33 -0.40 13.39
CA ARG A 29 34.77 0.84 12.83
C ARG A 29 34.71 0.68 11.31
N VAL A 30 33.52 0.45 10.76
CA VAL A 30 33.29 0.63 9.32
C VAL A 30 32.95 2.10 9.09
N SER A 31 33.76 2.68 8.20
CA SER A 31 33.69 4.05 7.69
C SER A 31 32.28 4.46 7.32
N GLY A 32 31.92 5.71 7.66
CA GLY A 32 30.61 6.28 7.43
C GLY A 32 30.19 6.24 5.96
N TYR A 33 29.08 5.56 5.69
CA TYR A 33 28.27 5.83 4.51
C TYR A 33 27.43 7.06 4.81
N ASN A 34 27.66 8.12 4.05
CA ASN A 34 26.83 9.33 4.09
C ASN A 34 25.49 9.00 3.41
N MET A 35 24.58 8.39 4.17
CA MET A 35 23.24 7.97 3.75
C MET A 35 22.28 9.16 3.74
N SER A 36 22.41 10.06 2.77
CA SER A 36 21.20 10.68 2.26
C SER A 36 20.64 9.74 1.20
N SER A 37 20.05 8.62 1.63
CA SER A 37 19.32 7.76 0.70
C SER A 37 18.02 8.49 0.33
N LYS A 38 18.04 9.10 -0.85
CA LYS A 38 16.86 9.74 -1.41
C LYS A 38 15.87 8.64 -1.75
N ILE A 39 14.68 8.70 -1.14
CA ILE A 39 13.59 7.78 -1.49
C ILE A 39 13.07 8.17 -2.87
N ASP A 40 13.18 7.24 -3.81
CA ASP A 40 12.69 7.40 -5.17
C ASP A 40 11.35 6.69 -5.37
N THR A 41 10.65 7.05 -6.43
CA THR A 41 9.39 6.42 -6.82
C THR A 41 9.48 5.95 -8.26
N ARG A 42 8.90 4.79 -8.56
CA ARG A 42 8.78 4.27 -9.92
C ARG A 42 7.47 3.52 -10.10
N GLU A 43 7.21 3.06 -11.33
CA GLU A 43 6.09 2.19 -11.62
C GLU A 43 6.18 0.88 -10.82
N PHE A 44 5.02 0.41 -10.35
CA PHE A 44 4.89 -0.90 -9.70
C PHE A 44 4.91 -1.99 -10.78
N SER A 45 5.94 -2.84 -10.73
CA SER A 45 6.04 -4.04 -11.56
C SER A 45 5.59 -5.28 -10.80
N ILE A 46 5.11 -6.29 -11.51
CA ILE A 46 4.76 -7.59 -10.91
C ILE A 46 5.94 -8.28 -10.20
N THR A 47 7.17 -7.90 -10.55
CA THR A 47 8.39 -8.36 -9.86
C THR A 47 8.46 -7.86 -8.41
N ASP A 48 7.74 -6.79 -8.06
CA ASP A 48 7.74 -6.22 -6.71
C ASP A 48 6.68 -6.83 -5.79
N TYR A 49 5.85 -7.75 -6.29
CA TYR A 49 4.67 -8.28 -5.59
C TYR A 49 4.97 -8.79 -4.18
N ASP A 50 6.02 -9.60 -3.99
CA ASP A 50 6.31 -10.16 -2.66
C ASP A 50 6.70 -9.06 -1.66
N ALA A 51 7.44 -8.05 -2.12
CA ALA A 51 7.80 -6.91 -1.29
C ALA A 51 6.57 -6.02 -0.99
N ALA A 52 5.66 -5.87 -1.94
CA ALA A 52 4.41 -5.15 -1.73
C ALA A 52 3.52 -5.83 -0.68
N VAL A 53 3.38 -7.16 -0.76
CA VAL A 53 2.66 -7.97 0.24
C VAL A 53 3.25 -7.78 1.63
N GLN A 54 4.59 -7.75 1.75
CA GLN A 54 5.26 -7.50 3.04
C GLN A 54 4.94 -6.10 3.60
N VAL A 55 4.83 -5.07 2.75
CA VAL A 55 4.43 -3.73 3.19
C VAL A 55 2.97 -3.73 3.64
N TRP A 56 2.06 -4.32 2.85
CA TRP A 56 0.63 -4.37 3.18
C TRP A 56 0.38 -5.07 4.52
N GLN A 57 1.03 -6.21 4.77
CA GLN A 57 0.89 -6.97 6.02
C GLN A 57 1.36 -6.21 7.27
N ARG A 58 2.22 -5.18 7.12
CA ARG A 58 2.73 -4.38 8.25
C ARG A 58 1.90 -3.14 8.54
N VAL A 59 0.97 -2.78 7.65
CA VAL A 59 0.20 -1.54 7.76
C VAL A 59 -1.21 -1.86 8.25
N GLU A 60 -1.53 -1.38 9.44
CA GLU A 60 -2.88 -1.47 10.00
C GLU A 60 -3.92 -0.84 9.06
N GLY A 61 -5.04 -1.54 8.86
CA GLY A 61 -6.16 -1.09 8.02
C GLY A 61 -5.98 -1.36 6.52
N VAL A 62 -4.94 -2.08 6.12
CA VAL A 62 -4.80 -2.66 4.77
C VAL A 62 -5.00 -4.16 4.89
N GLU A 63 -6.02 -4.68 4.22
CA GLU A 63 -6.35 -6.10 4.18
C GLU A 63 -6.12 -6.62 2.76
N ILE A 64 -5.49 -7.80 2.65
CA ILE A 64 -5.35 -8.52 1.38
C ILE A 64 -6.61 -9.36 1.21
N ALA A 65 -7.31 -9.18 0.10
CA ALA A 65 -8.58 -9.82 -0.18
C ALA A 65 -8.54 -10.65 -1.48
N GLU A 66 -9.69 -11.14 -1.89
CA GLU A 66 -9.84 -11.87 -3.15
C GLU A 66 -9.42 -11.02 -4.35
N GLY A 67 -8.66 -11.62 -5.27
CA GLY A 67 -8.10 -10.92 -6.42
C GLY A 67 -6.76 -10.22 -6.18
N ASP A 68 -6.27 -10.17 -4.93
CA ASP A 68 -4.95 -9.63 -4.61
C ASP A 68 -3.82 -10.67 -4.69
N ASP A 69 -4.10 -11.86 -5.23
CA ASP A 69 -3.06 -12.83 -5.53
C ASP A 69 -2.14 -12.33 -6.67
N ARG A 70 -0.96 -12.94 -6.80
CA ARG A 70 0.04 -12.51 -7.81
C ARG A 70 -0.56 -12.45 -9.21
N LYS A 71 -1.45 -13.39 -9.56
CA LYS A 71 -2.08 -13.45 -10.87
C LYS A 71 -3.04 -12.27 -11.07
N GLY A 72 -3.88 -11.97 -10.08
CA GLY A 72 -4.82 -10.86 -10.09
C GLY A 72 -4.11 -9.52 -10.15
N ILE A 73 -3.09 -9.32 -9.32
CA ILE A 73 -2.25 -8.11 -9.38
C ILE A 73 -1.54 -7.98 -10.73
N ALA A 74 -0.99 -9.07 -11.29
CA ALA A 74 -0.36 -9.03 -12.62
C ALA A 74 -1.35 -8.58 -13.71
N ALA A 75 -2.56 -9.14 -13.71
CA ALA A 75 -3.61 -8.77 -14.65
C ALA A 75 -4.06 -7.31 -14.47
N PHE A 76 -4.17 -6.86 -13.22
CA PHE A 76 -4.51 -5.48 -12.90
C PHE A 76 -3.45 -4.50 -13.41
N LEU A 77 -2.16 -4.77 -13.15
CA LEU A 77 -1.04 -3.95 -13.63
C LEU A 77 -0.99 -3.91 -15.16
N ALA A 78 -1.17 -5.05 -15.83
CA ALA A 78 -1.18 -5.14 -17.29
C ALA A 78 -2.33 -4.34 -17.93
N ARG A 79 -3.51 -4.29 -17.28
CA ARG A 79 -4.66 -3.48 -17.72
C ARG A 79 -4.42 -1.98 -17.50
N ASN A 80 -3.60 -1.61 -16.51
CA ASN A 80 -3.43 -0.25 -16.03
C ASN A 80 -1.96 0.21 -16.08
N PRO A 81 -1.33 0.20 -17.27
CA PRO A 81 0.10 0.52 -17.39
C PRO A 81 0.37 1.97 -16.99
N ASN A 82 1.51 2.23 -16.35
CA ASN A 82 2.00 3.53 -15.91
C ASN A 82 1.20 4.22 -14.78
N LEU A 83 0.26 3.52 -14.13
CA LEU A 83 -0.59 4.10 -13.09
C LEU A 83 -0.15 3.75 -11.66
N SER A 84 0.16 2.47 -11.41
CA SER A 84 0.53 1.98 -10.08
C SER A 84 1.97 2.36 -9.72
N ARG A 85 2.24 2.70 -8.46
CA ARG A 85 3.54 3.24 -8.01
C ARG A 85 4.09 2.51 -6.79
N VAL A 86 5.42 2.46 -6.71
CA VAL A 86 6.16 2.06 -5.51
C VAL A 86 7.15 3.14 -5.11
N ALA A 87 7.40 3.26 -3.81
CA ALA A 87 8.47 4.07 -3.21
C ALA A 87 9.61 3.14 -2.76
N ILE A 88 10.85 3.54 -3.01
CA ILE A 88 12.03 2.68 -2.86
C ILE A 88 13.12 3.41 -2.09
N ASP A 89 13.68 2.73 -1.09
CA ASP A 89 14.92 3.13 -0.40
C ASP A 89 15.99 2.07 -0.65
N GLY A 90 16.95 2.36 -1.54
CA GLY A 90 17.93 1.39 -2.02
C GLY A 90 17.26 0.18 -2.69
N PRO A 91 17.44 -1.05 -2.19
CA PRO A 91 16.76 -2.23 -2.74
C PRO A 91 15.35 -2.46 -2.15
N ALA A 92 14.94 -1.70 -1.12
CA ALA A 92 13.72 -1.98 -0.38
C ALA A 92 12.51 -1.22 -0.92
N ILE A 93 11.40 -1.91 -1.15
CA ILE A 93 10.09 -1.27 -1.34
C ILE A 93 9.58 -0.82 0.03
N VAL A 94 9.35 0.49 0.18
CA VAL A 94 8.93 1.12 1.44
C VAL A 94 7.54 1.76 1.36
N GLY A 95 6.94 1.77 0.17
CA GLY A 95 5.57 2.20 -0.04
C GLY A 95 5.03 1.71 -1.37
N VAL A 96 3.72 1.52 -1.45
CA VAL A 96 3.02 0.93 -2.59
C VAL A 96 1.69 1.66 -2.78
N ALA A 97 1.29 1.85 -4.03
CA ALA A 97 -0.04 2.31 -4.41
C ALA A 97 -0.47 1.57 -5.68
N LEU A 98 -1.57 0.82 -5.60
CA LEU A 98 -2.21 0.27 -6.78
C LEU A 98 -3.21 1.29 -7.31
N CYS A 99 -3.12 1.58 -8.60
CA CYS A 99 -3.94 2.58 -9.27
C CYS A 99 -4.35 2.06 -10.63
N GLY A 100 -5.62 2.26 -10.97
CA GLY A 100 -6.18 1.86 -12.25
C GLY A 100 -7.49 2.55 -12.55
N ASP A 101 -8.01 2.35 -13.75
CA ASP A 101 -9.31 2.83 -14.18
C ASP A 101 -10.11 1.74 -14.90
N ASP A 102 -11.43 1.91 -14.89
CA ASP A 102 -12.37 1.02 -15.56
C ASP A 102 -12.88 1.59 -16.91
N GLY A 103 -12.26 2.67 -17.41
CA GLY A 103 -12.70 3.46 -18.56
C GLY A 103 -13.68 4.58 -18.21
N ARG A 104 -14.14 4.69 -16.95
CA ARG A 104 -15.08 5.72 -16.49
C ARG A 104 -14.70 6.36 -15.15
N ARG A 105 -14.13 5.58 -14.24
CA ARG A 105 -13.70 5.97 -12.89
C ARG A 105 -12.29 5.45 -12.63
N GLY A 106 -11.51 6.26 -11.94
CA GLY A 106 -10.24 5.84 -11.37
C GLY A 106 -10.45 5.21 -10.01
N HIS A 107 -9.50 4.40 -9.59
CA HIS A 107 -9.49 3.74 -8.30
C HIS A 107 -8.07 3.71 -7.75
N ILE A 108 -7.96 3.93 -6.44
CA ILE A 108 -6.73 3.69 -5.67
C ILE A 108 -7.00 2.53 -4.71
N TYR A 109 -6.16 1.51 -4.79
CA TYR A 109 -6.16 0.35 -3.91
C TYR A 109 -4.84 0.28 -3.16
N HIS A 110 -4.87 -0.31 -1.96
CA HIS A 110 -3.67 -0.73 -1.22
C HIS A 110 -2.56 0.32 -1.12
N LEU A 111 -2.93 1.60 -0.96
CA LEU A 111 -1.99 2.68 -0.68
C LEU A 111 -1.43 2.50 0.74
N ALA A 112 -0.18 2.08 0.82
CA ALA A 112 0.49 1.75 2.06
C ALA A 112 1.92 2.29 2.07
N VAL A 113 2.39 2.70 3.25
CA VAL A 113 3.78 3.07 3.49
C VAL A 113 4.23 2.31 4.72
N ASP A 114 5.40 1.67 4.65
CA ASP A 114 5.98 0.92 5.76
C ASP A 114 6.03 1.81 7.02
N PRO A 115 5.63 1.30 8.21
CA PRO A 115 5.56 2.09 9.44
C PRO A 115 6.82 2.89 9.76
N ALA A 116 8.01 2.37 9.46
CA ALA A 116 9.28 3.06 9.70
C ALA A 116 9.48 4.30 8.81
N TYR A 117 8.72 4.40 7.72
CA TYR A 117 8.81 5.45 6.69
C TYR A 117 7.60 6.40 6.67
N GLN A 118 6.62 6.18 7.55
CA GLN A 118 5.44 7.04 7.68
C GLN A 118 5.80 8.43 8.24
N GLY A 119 4.91 9.40 8.04
CA GLY A 119 5.13 10.79 8.48
C GLY A 119 6.10 11.59 7.60
N ARG A 120 6.66 10.99 6.54
CA ARG A 120 7.63 11.61 5.61
C ARG A 120 7.02 12.12 4.30
N GLY A 121 5.69 12.16 4.21
CA GLY A 121 4.97 12.60 2.99
C GLY A 121 4.91 11.57 1.85
N LEU A 122 5.47 10.37 2.00
CA LEU A 122 5.52 9.35 0.93
C LEU A 122 4.14 8.92 0.42
N GLY A 123 3.16 8.72 1.32
CA GLY A 123 1.81 8.35 0.93
C GLY A 123 1.15 9.41 0.05
N LYS A 124 1.39 10.70 0.33
CA LYS A 124 0.93 11.80 -0.52
C LYS A 124 1.62 11.79 -1.87
N ARG A 125 2.94 11.61 -1.89
CA ARG A 125 3.71 11.59 -3.14
C ARG A 125 3.24 10.46 -4.07
N LEU A 126 3.06 9.25 -3.54
CA LEU A 126 2.52 8.12 -4.31
C LEU A 126 1.11 8.44 -4.84
N LEU A 127 0.25 9.00 -3.99
CA LEU A 127 -1.10 9.39 -4.38
C LEU A 127 -1.10 10.44 -5.52
N ASP A 128 -0.30 11.50 -5.39
CA ASP A 128 -0.23 12.57 -6.40
C ASP A 128 0.22 11.99 -7.76
N GLU A 129 1.24 11.12 -7.76
CA GLU A 129 1.74 10.46 -8.96
C GLU A 129 0.69 9.57 -9.64
N CYS A 130 -0.10 8.83 -8.85
CA CYS A 130 -1.23 8.04 -9.35
C CYS A 130 -2.33 8.94 -9.94
N LEU A 131 -2.72 10.01 -9.24
CA LEU A 131 -3.74 10.94 -9.70
C LEU A 131 -3.33 11.67 -10.98
N ASP A 132 -2.05 12.02 -11.12
CA ASP A 132 -1.51 12.60 -12.35
C ASP A 132 -1.58 11.63 -13.52
N GLY A 133 -1.32 10.34 -13.27
CA GLY A 133 -1.54 9.27 -14.25
C GLY A 133 -2.99 9.20 -14.72
N LEU A 134 -3.93 9.14 -13.78
CA LEU A 134 -5.37 9.11 -14.07
C LEU A 134 -5.85 10.35 -14.84
N ARG A 135 -5.36 11.54 -14.48
CA ARG A 135 -5.65 12.79 -15.20
C ARG A 135 -5.19 12.73 -16.65
N ARG A 136 -3.97 12.23 -16.91
CA ARG A 136 -3.47 12.04 -18.28
C ARG A 136 -4.30 11.01 -19.07
N ALA A 137 -4.87 10.03 -18.39
CA ALA A 137 -5.79 9.06 -18.99
C ALA A 137 -7.22 9.62 -19.21
N GLY A 138 -7.48 10.89 -18.87
CA GLY A 138 -8.79 11.52 -19.06
C GLY A 138 -9.83 11.17 -17.98
N VAL A 139 -9.41 10.53 -16.89
CA VAL A 139 -10.30 10.18 -15.78
C VAL A 139 -10.70 11.42 -15.00
N GLN A 140 -12.02 11.63 -14.85
CA GLN A 140 -12.58 12.82 -14.20
C GLN A 140 -12.88 12.62 -12.71
N ARG A 141 -13.08 11.38 -12.26
CA ARG A 141 -13.45 11.07 -10.87
C ARG A 141 -12.80 9.77 -10.42
N VAL A 142 -12.23 9.80 -9.22
CA VAL A 142 -11.60 8.65 -8.57
C VAL A 142 -12.44 8.24 -7.35
N ILE A 143 -12.62 6.94 -7.14
CA ILE A 143 -13.41 6.38 -6.05
C ILE A 143 -12.55 5.37 -5.29
N ILE A 144 -12.59 5.47 -3.96
CA ILE A 144 -11.95 4.55 -3.03
C ILE A 144 -13.01 3.97 -2.10
N LEU A 145 -12.70 2.82 -1.51
CA LEU A 145 -13.39 2.31 -0.33
C LEU A 145 -12.44 2.38 0.86
N VAL A 146 -13.00 2.76 2.00
CA VAL A 146 -12.29 2.80 3.28
C VAL A 146 -13.11 1.96 4.25
N ALA A 147 -12.45 1.04 4.95
CA ALA A 147 -13.10 0.23 5.97
C ALA A 147 -13.72 1.14 7.05
N GLY A 148 -14.93 0.83 7.52
CA GLY A 148 -15.66 1.69 8.47
C GLY A 148 -14.94 1.90 9.80
N ASP A 149 -14.07 0.97 10.18
CA ASP A 149 -13.23 1.04 11.39
C ASP A 149 -11.80 1.57 11.13
N ASN A 150 -11.42 1.81 9.87
CA ASN A 150 -10.12 2.38 9.52
C ASN A 150 -10.13 3.91 9.64
N ARG A 151 -10.22 4.40 10.88
CA ARG A 151 -10.24 5.85 11.18
C ARG A 151 -9.00 6.57 10.64
N ARG A 152 -7.83 5.95 10.77
CA ARG A 152 -6.55 6.52 10.31
C ARG A 152 -6.53 6.70 8.78
N GLY A 153 -7.01 5.70 8.05
CA GLY A 153 -7.18 5.77 6.59
C GLY A 153 -8.17 6.86 6.20
N ALA A 154 -9.34 6.92 6.85
CA ALA A 154 -10.33 7.96 6.60
C ALA A 154 -9.78 9.38 6.80
N GLU A 155 -9.01 9.61 7.87
CA GLU A 155 -8.36 10.90 8.14
C GLU A 155 -7.30 11.26 7.09
N PHE A 156 -6.53 10.29 6.59
CA PHE A 156 -5.58 10.50 5.50
C PHE A 156 -6.30 11.03 4.25
N TRP A 157 -7.36 10.36 3.82
CA TRP A 157 -8.11 10.74 2.62
C TRP A 157 -8.76 12.13 2.78
N LYS A 158 -9.45 12.37 3.91
CA LYS A 158 -10.07 13.67 4.21
C LYS A 158 -9.06 14.82 4.19
N ARG A 159 -7.84 14.60 4.73
CA ARG A 159 -6.76 15.59 4.71
C ARG A 159 -6.37 16.02 3.29
N TYR A 160 -6.49 15.12 2.30
CA TYR A 160 -6.16 15.40 0.90
C TYR A 160 -7.39 15.70 0.05
N GLY A 161 -8.47 16.19 0.66
CA GLY A 161 -9.65 16.69 -0.05
C GLY A 161 -10.58 15.59 -0.58
N TRP A 162 -10.44 14.36 -0.08
CA TRP A 162 -11.41 13.32 -0.39
C TRP A 162 -12.64 13.47 0.49
N GLU A 163 -13.78 13.23 -0.12
CA GLU A 163 -15.09 13.42 0.49
C GLU A 163 -15.84 12.10 0.49
N GLU A 164 -16.64 11.89 1.53
CA GLU A 164 -17.61 10.80 1.55
C GLU A 164 -18.67 11.06 0.47
N ILE A 165 -19.02 10.02 -0.29
CA ILE A 165 -20.10 10.11 -1.26
C ILE A 165 -21.41 9.87 -0.51
N SER A 166 -22.11 10.96 -0.18
CA SER A 166 -23.37 10.89 0.60
C SER A 166 -24.37 9.91 -0.03
N GLY A 167 -24.91 9.01 0.78
CA GLY A 167 -25.87 7.98 0.37
C GLY A 167 -25.29 6.76 -0.36
N ALA A 168 -23.98 6.74 -0.65
CA ALA A 168 -23.34 5.56 -1.21
C ALA A 168 -23.08 4.50 -0.13
N VAL A 169 -23.44 3.25 -0.44
CA VAL A 169 -23.15 2.07 0.39
C VAL A 169 -22.33 1.08 -0.44
N PRO A 170 -21.19 0.60 0.05
CA PRO A 170 -20.43 -0.44 -0.65
C PRO A 170 -21.23 -1.74 -0.68
N MET A 171 -21.36 -2.34 -1.88
CA MET A 171 -22.06 -3.61 -2.11
C MET A 171 -21.26 -4.44 -3.10
N GLY A 172 -21.27 -5.77 -2.94
CA GLY A 172 -20.55 -6.72 -3.80
C GLY A 172 -21.25 -8.07 -3.88
N ILE A 173 -20.88 -8.86 -4.87
CA ILE A 173 -21.31 -10.24 -5.09
C ILE A 173 -20.14 -11.02 -5.72
N ASP A 174 -20.01 -12.29 -5.37
CA ASP A 174 -19.02 -13.18 -5.97
C ASP A 174 -19.48 -13.59 -7.38
N VAL A 175 -18.54 -13.69 -8.33
CA VAL A 175 -18.81 -13.99 -9.75
C VAL A 175 -18.03 -15.20 -10.24
#